data_AF-A0A8I0FF57-F1
#
_entry.id   AF-A0A8I0FF57-F1
#
_cell.length_a   1.000
_cell.length_b   1.000
_cell.length_c   1.000
_cell.angle_alpha   90.00
_cell.angle_beta   90.00
_cell.angle_gamma   90.00
#
_symmetry.space_group_name_H-M   'P 1'
#
loop_
_entity.id
_entity.type
_entity.pdbx_description
1 polymer ?
#
loop_
_entity_poly.entity_id
_entity_poly.type
_entity_poly.pdbx_seq_one_letter_code
_entity_poly.pdbx_strand_id
1 'polypeptide(L)'
;MTLSSYYNRFNPDKKYEKSLFLAGRGLQSAELNEMQDYALSKLKGIGDAIFKDGDVISGADCIVDAETGKVTLETGKIYLRGCVREVEKTEFKIPTNSTVRVGVYYVESTITELEDENLRDPAVGTRNYQEVGAARLKANIIWGFQAEGVTINTAGEFYPIYNIENGVLIEHSPPPQANIVTTALARYDREANGSYVVDGLEVMFLQRESQMGERKQVFVINEGKAHVDGYEIELPHSLRVYFDEDPDIKLVESEPHSFQPNSNRVMELKVNDFPVKEIKKVDITVQKTISLTHGSYSGVADPIPDFAILEIIQIKQGNVIYENNADYKLKSGDVDWSLPGKEPAPGSSYEITYRARTHTTPE
;
A
#
# COMPACT_ATOMS: atom_id res chain seq x y z
N MET A 1 -29.99 -32.96 -14.17
CA MET A 1 -31.03 -33.86 -14.69
C MET A 1 -32.11 -32.99 -15.34
N THR A 2 -32.50 -33.25 -16.59
CA THR A 2 -33.55 -32.48 -17.28
C THR A 2 -34.92 -33.05 -16.93
N LEU A 3 -35.81 -32.25 -16.35
CA LEU A 3 -37.18 -32.65 -16.04
C LEU A 3 -38.02 -32.72 -17.32
N SER A 4 -38.11 -33.90 -17.95
CA SER A 4 -38.73 -34.11 -19.27
C SER A 4 -40.23 -33.78 -19.34
N SER A 5 -40.92 -33.70 -18.19
CA SER A 5 -42.35 -33.36 -18.08
C SER A 5 -42.61 -32.05 -17.32
N TYR A 6 -41.57 -31.24 -17.11
CA TYR A 6 -41.72 -29.92 -16.50
C TYR A 6 -42.03 -28.88 -17.58
N TYR A 7 -43.17 -28.22 -17.42
CA TYR A 7 -43.59 -27.14 -18.30
C TYR A 7 -43.63 -25.84 -17.52
N ASN A 8 -42.97 -24.82 -18.05
CA ASN A 8 -43.07 -23.46 -17.55
C ASN A 8 -42.95 -22.52 -18.75
N ARG A 9 -43.99 -21.69 -18.96
CA ARG A 9 -44.09 -20.80 -20.13
C ARG A 9 -43.99 -19.33 -19.72
N PHE A 10 -43.49 -19.04 -18.52
CA PHE A 10 -43.24 -17.69 -18.06
C PHE A 10 -42.31 -16.98 -19.05
N ASN A 11 -42.72 -15.78 -19.47
CA ASN A 11 -41.93 -14.95 -20.37
C ASN A 11 -42.21 -13.46 -20.04
N PRO A 12 -41.20 -12.72 -19.52
CA PRO A 12 -41.38 -11.32 -19.13
C PRO A 12 -41.69 -10.40 -20.32
N ASP A 13 -41.24 -10.72 -21.53
CA ASP A 13 -41.45 -9.89 -22.73
C ASP A 13 -42.92 -9.83 -23.16
N LYS A 14 -43.72 -10.83 -22.78
CA LYS A 14 -45.16 -10.88 -23.06
C LYS A 14 -45.98 -9.97 -22.15
N LYS A 15 -45.41 -9.46 -21.07
CA LYS A 15 -46.06 -8.52 -20.12
C LYS A 15 -47.41 -9.01 -19.60
N TYR A 16 -47.52 -10.31 -19.34
CA TYR A 16 -48.69 -10.88 -18.69
C TYR A 16 -48.65 -10.59 -17.18
N GLU A 17 -49.78 -10.14 -16.62
CA GLU A 17 -49.84 -9.65 -15.24
C GLU A 17 -50.31 -10.72 -14.24
N LYS A 18 -51.23 -11.60 -14.66
CA LYS A 18 -51.80 -12.68 -13.86
C LYS A 18 -52.43 -13.76 -14.73
N SER A 19 -52.48 -14.99 -14.20
CA SER A 19 -53.25 -16.09 -14.79
C SER A 19 -54.75 -15.93 -14.50
N LEU A 20 -55.59 -16.15 -15.52
CA LEU A 20 -57.05 -16.09 -15.40
C LEU A 20 -57.63 -17.51 -15.46
N PHE A 21 -57.85 -18.11 -14.30
CA PHE A 21 -58.43 -19.45 -14.21
C PHE A 21 -59.91 -19.45 -14.59
N LEU A 22 -60.26 -20.23 -15.60
CA LEU A 22 -61.63 -20.34 -16.11
C LEU A 22 -62.33 -21.56 -15.51
N ALA A 23 -63.56 -21.36 -15.03
CA ALA A 23 -64.37 -22.44 -14.48
C ALA A 23 -64.59 -23.57 -15.49
N GLY A 24 -64.61 -24.81 -15.00
CA GLY A 24 -64.81 -26.02 -15.82
C GLY A 24 -63.57 -26.49 -16.58
N ARG A 25 -62.42 -25.83 -16.45
CA ARG A 25 -61.13 -26.29 -17.00
C ARG A 25 -60.26 -26.87 -15.90
N GLY A 26 -59.52 -27.95 -16.22
CA GLY A 26 -58.53 -28.53 -15.32
C GLY A 26 -57.28 -27.64 -15.21
N LEU A 27 -56.75 -27.51 -14.00
CA LEU A 27 -55.54 -26.75 -13.72
C LEU A 27 -54.32 -27.44 -14.35
N GLN A 28 -53.45 -26.66 -15.00
CA GLN A 28 -52.21 -27.18 -15.59
C GLN A 28 -51.03 -26.97 -14.64
N SER A 29 -50.10 -27.93 -14.58
CA SER A 29 -48.83 -27.76 -13.85
C SER A 29 -48.06 -26.53 -14.32
N ALA A 30 -48.09 -26.25 -15.62
CA ALA A 30 -47.48 -25.05 -16.20
C ALA A 30 -48.04 -23.75 -15.60
N GLU A 31 -49.35 -23.68 -15.34
CA GLU A 31 -49.97 -22.47 -14.76
C GLU A 31 -49.48 -22.24 -13.32
N LEU A 32 -49.27 -23.31 -12.54
CA LEU A 32 -48.72 -23.22 -11.19
C LEU A 32 -47.22 -22.88 -11.17
N ASN A 33 -46.45 -23.38 -12.13
CA ASN A 33 -45.04 -23.02 -12.28
C ASN A 33 -44.89 -21.55 -12.69
N GLU A 34 -45.70 -21.10 -13.65
CA GLU A 34 -45.73 -19.69 -14.08
C GLU A 34 -46.12 -18.75 -12.92
N MET A 35 -47.09 -19.14 -12.08
CA MET A 35 -47.47 -18.34 -10.90
C MET A 35 -46.30 -18.07 -9.96
N GLN A 36 -45.41 -19.05 -9.75
CA GLN A 36 -44.21 -18.88 -8.91
C GLN A 36 -43.28 -17.83 -9.52
N ASP A 37 -43.00 -17.93 -10.82
CA ASP A 37 -42.11 -16.98 -11.50
C ASP A 37 -42.70 -15.57 -11.63
N TYR A 38 -44.01 -15.43 -11.86
CA TYR A 38 -44.65 -14.11 -11.84
C TYR A 38 -44.52 -13.44 -10.47
N ALA A 39 -44.73 -14.18 -9.39
CA ALA A 39 -44.58 -13.66 -8.03
C ALA A 39 -43.12 -13.28 -7.75
N LEU A 40 -42.18 -14.17 -8.06
CA LEU A 40 -40.75 -13.93 -7.86
C LEU A 40 -40.23 -12.77 -8.71
N SER A 41 -40.67 -12.63 -9.96
CA SER A 41 -40.29 -11.53 -10.84
C SER A 41 -40.75 -10.17 -10.31
N LYS A 42 -41.96 -10.09 -9.76
CA LYS A 42 -42.46 -8.85 -9.14
C LYS A 42 -41.71 -8.51 -7.86
N LEU A 43 -41.43 -9.50 -7.02
CA LEU A 43 -40.62 -9.31 -5.81
C LEU A 43 -39.19 -8.90 -6.13
N LYS A 44 -38.58 -9.54 -7.13
CA LYS A 44 -37.26 -9.19 -7.66
C LYS A 44 -37.23 -7.75 -8.15
N GLY A 45 -38.27 -7.26 -8.83
CA GLY A 45 -38.35 -5.86 -9.25
C GLY A 45 -38.31 -4.86 -8.09
N ILE A 46 -38.90 -5.20 -6.94
CA ILE A 46 -38.83 -4.38 -5.72
C ILE A 46 -37.44 -4.47 -5.09
N GLY A 47 -36.89 -5.69 -4.97
CA GLY A 47 -35.57 -5.91 -4.40
C GLY A 47 -34.47 -5.24 -5.21
N ASP A 48 -34.51 -5.37 -6.54
CA ASP A 48 -33.51 -4.80 -7.47
C ASP A 48 -33.57 -3.28 -7.53
N ALA A 49 -34.68 -2.67 -7.09
CA ALA A 49 -34.77 -1.22 -6.94
C ALA A 49 -33.98 -0.72 -5.72
N ILE A 50 -33.63 -1.60 -4.78
CA ILE A 50 -32.95 -1.29 -3.51
C ILE A 50 -31.53 -1.87 -3.50
N PHE A 51 -31.36 -3.09 -4.02
CA PHE A 51 -30.15 -3.90 -3.94
C PHE A 51 -29.66 -4.34 -5.32
N LYS A 52 -28.37 -4.59 -5.42
CA LYS A 52 -27.69 -5.19 -6.57
C LYS A 52 -27.20 -6.59 -6.19
N ASP A 53 -27.05 -7.43 -7.21
CA ASP A 53 -26.48 -8.76 -7.03
C ASP A 53 -25.05 -8.66 -6.48
N GLY A 54 -24.79 -9.33 -5.36
CA GLY A 54 -23.52 -9.29 -4.64
C GLY A 54 -23.51 -8.36 -3.42
N ASP A 55 -24.58 -7.57 -3.21
CA ASP A 55 -24.65 -6.70 -2.05
C ASP A 55 -24.75 -7.48 -0.74
N VAL A 56 -24.00 -7.03 0.26
CA VAL A 56 -24.04 -7.58 1.62
C VAL A 56 -25.16 -6.90 2.40
N ILE A 57 -26.10 -7.71 2.92
CA ILE A 57 -27.24 -7.25 3.74
C ILE A 57 -26.89 -7.24 5.22
N SER A 58 -26.19 -8.27 5.71
CA SER A 58 -25.73 -8.36 7.10
C SER A 58 -24.64 -9.43 7.26
N GLY A 59 -23.60 -9.16 8.04
CA GLY A 59 -22.48 -10.09 8.24
C GLY A 59 -21.69 -10.28 6.94
N ALA A 60 -21.27 -11.52 6.65
CA ALA A 60 -20.50 -11.86 5.45
C ALA A 60 -19.17 -11.09 5.34
N ASP A 61 -18.64 -10.63 6.48
CA ASP A 61 -17.41 -9.84 6.56
C ASP A 61 -16.22 -10.63 6.01
N CYS A 62 -15.33 -9.92 5.31
CA CYS A 62 -14.14 -10.48 4.70
C CYS A 62 -12.90 -9.98 5.46
N ILE A 63 -12.23 -10.90 6.15
CA ILE A 63 -11.00 -10.63 6.88
C ILE A 63 -9.83 -11.22 6.11
N VAL A 64 -8.86 -10.39 5.73
CA VAL A 64 -7.69 -10.79 4.93
C VAL A 64 -6.43 -10.60 5.75
N ASP A 65 -5.62 -11.65 5.83
CA ASP A 65 -4.25 -11.59 6.32
C ASP A 65 -3.31 -11.33 5.14
N ALA A 66 -2.73 -10.13 5.09
CA ALA A 66 -1.86 -9.68 4.00
C ALA A 66 -0.53 -10.45 3.91
N GLU A 67 -0.04 -11.01 5.01
CA GLU A 67 1.23 -11.75 5.04
C GLU A 67 1.04 -13.19 4.52
N THR A 68 -0.04 -13.84 4.95
CA THR A 68 -0.30 -15.26 4.63
C THR A 68 -1.22 -15.46 3.43
N GLY A 69 -1.93 -14.42 3.00
CA GLY A 69 -2.99 -14.49 1.99
C GLY A 69 -4.22 -15.28 2.48
N LYS A 70 -4.38 -15.47 3.80
CA LYS A 70 -5.54 -16.17 4.35
C LYS A 70 -6.75 -15.24 4.33
N VAL A 71 -7.83 -15.69 3.72
CA VAL A 71 -9.14 -15.02 3.72
C VAL A 71 -10.09 -15.81 4.61
N THR A 72 -10.73 -15.11 5.55
CA THR A 72 -11.80 -15.63 6.38
C THR A 72 -13.07 -14.87 6.06
N LEU A 73 -14.11 -15.58 5.63
CA LEU A 73 -15.42 -15.02 5.32
C LEU A 73 -16.40 -15.51 6.37
N GLU A 74 -17.09 -14.58 7.02
CA GLU A 74 -18.06 -14.91 8.07
C GLU A 74 -19.42 -15.34 7.50
N THR A 75 -20.25 -15.93 8.37
CA THR A 75 -21.65 -16.21 8.03
C THR A 75 -22.38 -14.89 7.81
N GLY A 76 -23.28 -14.85 6.83
CA GLY A 76 -24.03 -13.64 6.56
C GLY A 76 -25.15 -13.81 5.57
N LYS A 77 -25.68 -12.67 5.13
CA LYS A 77 -26.78 -12.57 4.17
C LYS A 77 -26.36 -11.63 3.05
N ILE A 78 -26.53 -12.10 1.82
CA ILE A 78 -26.26 -11.33 0.61
C ILE A 78 -27.50 -11.26 -0.27
N TYR A 79 -27.65 -10.20 -1.05
CA TYR A 79 -28.69 -10.11 -2.07
C TYR A 79 -28.18 -10.70 -3.37
N LEU A 80 -28.91 -11.70 -3.89
CA LEU A 80 -28.50 -12.40 -5.10
C LEU A 80 -29.69 -13.01 -5.85
N ARG A 81 -29.82 -12.62 -7.12
CA ARG A 81 -30.86 -13.05 -8.08
C ARG A 81 -32.27 -12.80 -7.57
N GLY A 82 -32.52 -11.62 -7.00
CA GLY A 82 -33.86 -11.22 -6.59
C GLY A 82 -34.26 -11.61 -5.16
N CYS A 83 -33.36 -12.21 -4.38
CA CYS A 83 -33.65 -12.61 -3.01
C CYS A 83 -32.43 -12.53 -2.10
N VAL A 84 -32.70 -12.41 -0.79
CA VAL A 84 -31.68 -12.49 0.25
C VAL A 84 -31.31 -13.96 0.47
N ARG A 85 -30.02 -14.27 0.43
CA ARG A 85 -29.47 -15.62 0.55
C ARG A 85 -28.45 -15.68 1.68
N GLU A 86 -28.50 -16.78 2.41
CA GLU A 86 -27.55 -17.06 3.49
C GLU A 86 -26.27 -17.66 2.90
N VAL A 87 -25.14 -17.22 3.47
CA VAL A 87 -23.81 -17.71 3.14
C VAL A 87 -23.14 -18.21 4.40
N GLU A 88 -22.50 -19.37 4.29
CA GLU A 88 -21.83 -20.01 5.42
C GLU A 88 -20.40 -19.52 5.58
N LYS A 89 -19.89 -19.56 6.82
CA LYS A 89 -18.50 -19.24 7.12
C LYS A 89 -17.56 -20.15 6.32
N THR A 90 -16.58 -19.55 5.66
CA THR A 90 -15.58 -20.27 4.85
C THR A 90 -14.21 -19.63 5.00
N GLU A 91 -13.15 -20.42 4.89
CA GLU A 91 -11.78 -19.94 4.79
C GLU A 91 -11.09 -20.52 3.56
N PHE A 92 -10.26 -19.70 2.89
CA PHE A 92 -9.39 -20.13 1.81
C PHE A 92 -8.16 -19.22 1.70
N LYS A 93 -7.21 -19.60 0.85
CA LYS A 93 -6.00 -18.81 0.58
C LYS A 93 -6.09 -18.17 -0.80
N ILE A 94 -5.63 -16.93 -0.89
CA ILE A 94 -5.53 -16.17 -2.13
C ILE A 94 -4.07 -15.80 -2.43
N PRO A 95 -3.72 -15.55 -3.69
CA PRO A 95 -2.42 -14.95 -4.04
C PRO A 95 -2.29 -13.52 -3.45
N THR A 96 -1.13 -13.20 -2.90
CA THR A 96 -0.86 -11.89 -2.26
C THR A 96 -0.22 -10.85 -3.19
N ASN A 97 0.20 -11.24 -4.40
CA ASN A 97 0.89 -10.36 -5.37
C ASN A 97 0.03 -10.08 -6.63
N SER A 98 -1.28 -10.17 -6.53
CA SER A 98 -2.19 -9.90 -7.66
C SER A 98 -3.52 -9.32 -7.19
N THR A 99 -4.32 -8.86 -8.15
CA THR A 99 -5.71 -8.48 -7.92
C THR A 99 -6.59 -9.73 -7.86
N VAL A 100 -7.32 -9.87 -6.76
CA VAL A 100 -8.20 -11.00 -6.47
C VAL A 100 -9.62 -10.50 -6.24
N ARG A 101 -10.58 -11.09 -6.94
CA ARG A 101 -12.01 -10.87 -6.72
C ARG A 101 -12.56 -11.99 -5.88
N VAL A 102 -12.99 -11.69 -4.66
CA VAL A 102 -13.66 -12.63 -3.78
C VAL A 102 -15.16 -12.45 -3.92
N GLY A 103 -15.90 -13.54 -4.01
CA GLY A 103 -17.34 -13.51 -4.26
C GLY A 103 -17.97 -14.87 -4.09
N VAL A 104 -19.19 -15.03 -4.59
CA VAL A 104 -19.94 -16.28 -4.46
C VAL A 104 -20.23 -16.90 -5.82
N TYR A 105 -20.22 -18.23 -5.84
CA TYR A 105 -20.72 -19.04 -6.94
C TYR A 105 -22.17 -19.43 -6.66
N TYR A 106 -23.03 -19.13 -7.62
CA TYR A 106 -24.43 -19.53 -7.64
C TYR A 106 -24.57 -20.85 -8.39
N VAL A 107 -24.85 -21.93 -7.66
CA VAL A 107 -24.99 -23.27 -8.23
C VAL A 107 -26.43 -23.75 -8.08
N GLU A 108 -27.09 -24.06 -9.20
CA GLU A 108 -28.43 -24.65 -9.19
C GLU A 108 -28.38 -26.16 -9.36
N SER A 109 -29.20 -26.86 -8.58
CA SER A 109 -29.46 -28.28 -8.75
C SER A 109 -30.95 -28.57 -8.62
N THR A 110 -31.39 -29.68 -9.23
CA THR A 110 -32.78 -30.14 -9.15
C THR A 110 -32.83 -31.36 -8.25
N ILE A 111 -33.57 -31.25 -7.15
CA ILE A 111 -33.79 -32.33 -6.18
C ILE A 111 -35.11 -33.02 -6.49
N THR A 112 -35.08 -34.34 -6.53
CA THR A 112 -36.25 -35.19 -6.81
C THR A 112 -36.52 -36.12 -5.62
N GLU A 113 -37.62 -36.86 -5.67
CA GLU A 113 -37.98 -37.85 -4.66
C GLU A 113 -36.95 -38.99 -4.50
N LEU A 114 -36.06 -39.17 -5.49
CA LEU A 114 -34.95 -40.11 -5.43
C LEU A 114 -33.84 -39.63 -4.49
N GLU A 115 -33.73 -38.32 -4.29
CA GLU A 115 -32.72 -37.69 -3.44
C GLU A 115 -33.30 -37.28 -2.07
N ASP A 116 -34.58 -36.90 -2.03
CA ASP A 116 -35.32 -36.58 -0.80
C ASP A 116 -36.68 -37.28 -0.78
N GLU A 117 -36.79 -38.35 0.00
CA GLU A 117 -38.02 -39.15 0.12
C GLU A 117 -39.21 -38.35 0.67
N ASN A 118 -38.98 -37.23 1.37
CA ASN A 118 -40.04 -36.38 1.89
C ASN A 118 -40.76 -35.57 0.80
N LEU A 119 -40.27 -35.61 -0.44
CA LEU A 119 -40.96 -35.03 -1.59
C LEU A 119 -42.09 -35.93 -2.11
N ARG A 120 -42.30 -37.12 -1.51
CA ARG A 120 -43.45 -37.97 -1.75
C ARG A 120 -44.67 -37.52 -0.96
N ASP A 121 -45.85 -37.93 -1.41
CA ASP A 121 -47.11 -37.54 -0.76
C ASP A 121 -47.20 -38.08 0.69
N PRO A 122 -47.39 -37.19 1.70
CA PRO A 122 -47.39 -37.58 3.11
C PRO A 122 -48.75 -38.09 3.61
N ALA A 123 -49.82 -38.05 2.80
CA ALA A 123 -51.18 -38.30 3.26
C ALA A 123 -51.45 -39.81 3.47
N VAL A 124 -51.24 -40.29 4.69
CA VAL A 124 -51.48 -41.69 5.05
C VAL A 124 -52.95 -42.07 4.87
N GLY A 125 -53.22 -43.21 4.24
CA GLY A 125 -54.57 -43.76 4.07
C GLY A 125 -55.33 -43.21 2.85
N THR A 126 -54.70 -42.34 2.04
CA THR A 126 -55.25 -41.92 0.75
C THR A 126 -54.66 -42.76 -0.40
N ARG A 127 -55.29 -42.72 -1.57
CA ARG A 127 -54.82 -43.45 -2.75
C ARG A 127 -53.44 -42.99 -3.23
N ASN A 128 -53.11 -41.72 -3.02
CA ASN A 128 -51.88 -41.09 -3.47
C ASN A 128 -50.74 -41.17 -2.45
N TYR A 129 -50.91 -41.87 -1.32
CA TYR A 129 -49.84 -42.03 -0.33
C TYR A 129 -48.54 -42.56 -0.97
N GLN A 130 -47.41 -41.89 -0.69
CA GLN A 130 -46.08 -42.18 -1.27
C GLN A 130 -45.91 -41.99 -2.79
N GLU A 131 -46.92 -41.46 -3.48
CA GLU A 131 -46.77 -41.05 -4.88
C GLU A 131 -45.74 -39.92 -5.02
N VAL A 132 -45.10 -39.86 -6.20
CA VAL A 132 -44.04 -38.89 -6.50
C VAL A 132 -44.60 -37.47 -6.56
N GLY A 133 -44.05 -36.58 -5.73
CA GLY A 133 -44.41 -35.16 -5.75
C GLY A 133 -43.56 -34.33 -6.69
N ALA A 134 -43.70 -33.00 -6.60
CA ALA A 134 -42.93 -32.07 -7.40
C ALA A 134 -41.44 -32.05 -6.98
N ALA A 135 -40.54 -31.90 -7.95
CA ALA A 135 -39.12 -31.64 -7.72
C ALA A 135 -38.90 -30.27 -7.04
N ARG A 136 -37.69 -30.02 -6.52
CA ARG A 136 -37.24 -28.73 -5.97
C ARG A 136 -36.06 -28.19 -6.75
N LEU A 137 -36.10 -26.91 -7.10
CA LEU A 137 -34.90 -26.19 -7.53
C LEU A 137 -34.15 -25.74 -6.27
N LYS A 138 -32.95 -26.27 -6.06
CA LYS A 138 -32.09 -25.91 -4.95
C LYS A 138 -30.98 -25.00 -5.48
N ALA A 139 -30.82 -23.86 -4.84
CA ALA A 139 -29.70 -22.97 -5.06
C ALA A 139 -28.69 -23.17 -3.93
N ASN A 140 -27.43 -23.37 -4.28
CA ASN A 140 -26.32 -23.46 -3.34
C ASN A 140 -25.37 -22.29 -3.59
N ILE A 141 -25.06 -21.56 -2.53
CA ILE A 141 -24.21 -20.36 -2.58
C ILE A 141 -22.89 -20.71 -1.93
N ILE A 142 -21.81 -20.66 -2.71
CA ILE A 142 -20.50 -21.13 -2.27
C ILE A 142 -19.51 -19.98 -2.41
N TRP A 143 -18.79 -19.66 -1.35
CA TRP A 143 -17.70 -18.69 -1.43
C TRP A 143 -16.58 -19.17 -2.35
N GLY A 144 -15.98 -18.24 -3.07
CA GLY A 144 -14.81 -18.50 -3.88
C GLY A 144 -14.14 -17.22 -4.34
N PHE A 145 -13.15 -17.36 -5.21
CA PHE A 145 -12.41 -16.23 -5.74
C PHE A 145 -12.02 -16.44 -7.20
N GLN A 146 -11.76 -15.34 -7.89
CA GLN A 146 -11.13 -15.32 -9.20
C GLN A 146 -9.91 -14.42 -9.11
N ALA A 147 -8.76 -14.92 -9.54
CA ALA A 147 -7.51 -14.18 -9.58
C ALA A 147 -6.86 -14.33 -10.96
N GLU A 148 -6.14 -13.30 -11.40
CA GLU A 148 -5.40 -13.37 -12.65
C GLU A 148 -4.35 -14.49 -12.60
N GLY A 149 -4.33 -15.36 -13.61
CA GLY A 149 -3.42 -16.51 -13.67
C GLY A 149 -3.83 -17.73 -12.82
N VAL A 150 -4.94 -17.67 -12.08
CA VAL A 150 -5.47 -18.82 -11.31
C VAL A 150 -6.80 -19.29 -11.91
N THR A 151 -6.79 -20.48 -12.50
CA THR A 151 -8.03 -21.10 -13.00
C THR A 151 -8.65 -21.95 -11.90
N ILE A 152 -9.79 -21.51 -11.35
CA ILE A 152 -10.61 -22.31 -10.43
C ILE A 152 -11.84 -22.81 -11.19
N ASN A 153 -11.93 -24.13 -11.36
CA ASN A 153 -13.08 -24.79 -11.97
C ASN A 153 -14.17 -25.05 -10.94
N THR A 154 -14.76 -23.97 -10.41
CA THR A 154 -15.99 -24.06 -9.60
C THR A 154 -17.19 -23.98 -10.55
N ALA A 155 -18.11 -24.92 -10.45
CA ALA A 155 -19.36 -24.88 -11.21
C ALA A 155 -20.23 -23.71 -10.73
N GLY A 156 -21.00 -23.12 -11.64
CA GLY A 156 -21.94 -22.04 -11.34
C GLY A 156 -21.51 -20.68 -11.87
N GLU A 157 -22.40 -19.70 -11.69
CA GLU A 157 -22.19 -18.31 -12.09
C GLU A 157 -21.51 -17.54 -10.94
N PHE A 158 -20.44 -16.81 -11.24
CA PHE A 158 -19.67 -16.09 -10.23
C PHE A 158 -20.14 -14.64 -10.08
N TYR A 159 -20.37 -14.22 -8.83
CA TYR A 159 -20.77 -12.87 -8.47
C TYR A 159 -19.71 -12.27 -7.54
N PRO A 160 -18.93 -11.27 -8.00
CA PRO A 160 -17.90 -10.64 -7.17
C PRO A 160 -18.54 -9.76 -6.08
N ILE A 161 -17.98 -9.81 -4.87
CA ILE A 161 -18.43 -9.02 -3.71
C ILE A 161 -17.30 -8.12 -3.21
N TYR A 162 -16.11 -8.69 -3.04
CA TYR A 162 -14.94 -8.00 -2.51
C TYR A 162 -13.80 -7.97 -3.55
N ASN A 163 -13.08 -6.85 -3.61
CA ASN A 163 -11.85 -6.73 -4.39
C ASN A 163 -10.67 -6.63 -3.43
N ILE A 164 -9.64 -7.43 -3.68
CA ILE A 164 -8.41 -7.45 -2.89
C ILE A 164 -7.27 -7.16 -3.84
N GLU A 165 -6.44 -6.19 -3.53
CA GLU A 165 -5.22 -5.89 -4.27
C GLU A 165 -4.02 -6.04 -3.36
N ASN A 166 -3.05 -6.84 -3.79
CA ASN A 166 -1.80 -7.05 -3.07
C ASN A 166 -1.97 -7.46 -1.59
N GLY A 167 -2.97 -8.30 -1.30
CA GLY A 167 -3.29 -8.76 0.06
C GLY A 167 -4.07 -7.76 0.91
N VAL A 168 -4.40 -6.57 0.39
CA VAL A 168 -5.22 -5.57 1.08
C VAL A 168 -6.62 -5.57 0.49
N LEU A 169 -7.63 -5.69 1.35
CA LEU A 169 -9.03 -5.53 0.96
C LEU A 169 -9.24 -4.08 0.49
N ILE A 170 -9.47 -3.89 -0.80
CA ILE A 170 -9.97 -2.63 -1.31
C ILE A 170 -11.46 -2.66 -1.04
N GLU A 171 -11.86 -1.93 -0.01
CA GLU A 171 -13.25 -1.77 0.38
C GLU A 171 -14.02 -1.10 -0.76
N HIS A 172 -14.57 -1.93 -1.65
CA HIS A 172 -15.37 -1.44 -2.76
C HIS A 172 -16.84 -1.53 -2.40
N SER A 173 -17.30 -0.39 -1.89
CA SER A 173 -18.67 0.10 -1.73
C SER A 173 -19.25 -0.09 -0.33
N PRO A 174 -19.67 1.01 0.34
CA PRO A 174 -20.56 0.91 1.49
C PRO A 174 -21.79 0.07 1.12
N PRO A 175 -22.45 -0.57 2.11
CA PRO A 175 -23.65 -1.35 1.86
C PRO A 175 -24.62 -0.56 0.97
N PRO A 176 -25.47 -1.22 0.17
CA PRO A 176 -26.52 -0.58 -0.63
C PRO A 176 -27.61 0.01 0.28
N GLN A 177 -27.22 0.94 1.13
CA GLN A 177 -28.06 2.01 1.58
C GLN A 177 -27.93 3.15 0.56
N ALA A 178 -27.94 2.85 -0.75
CA ALA A 178 -28.16 3.85 -1.80
C ALA A 178 -29.67 4.07 -1.97
N ASN A 179 -30.30 4.41 -0.85
CA ASN A 179 -31.66 4.89 -0.80
C ASN A 179 -31.64 6.28 -1.43
N ILE A 180 -32.60 6.62 -2.30
CA ILE A 180 -32.79 7.99 -2.80
C ILE A 180 -32.71 9.00 -1.64
N VAL A 181 -33.19 8.60 -0.46
CA VAL A 181 -33.12 9.39 0.77
C VAL A 181 -31.69 9.58 1.28
N THR A 182 -30.86 8.54 1.35
CA THR A 182 -29.46 8.67 1.82
C THR A 182 -28.61 9.43 0.82
N THR A 183 -28.78 9.21 -0.49
CA THR A 183 -28.12 10.02 -1.52
C THR A 183 -28.57 11.49 -1.47
N ALA A 184 -29.86 11.74 -1.20
CA ALA A 184 -30.36 13.10 -1.01
C ALA A 184 -29.82 13.75 0.26
N LEU A 185 -29.72 13.00 1.37
CA LEU A 185 -29.09 13.44 2.61
C LEU A 185 -27.60 13.73 2.41
N ALA A 186 -26.86 12.82 1.76
CA ALA A 186 -25.45 12.98 1.47
C ALA A 186 -25.19 14.19 0.55
N ARG A 187 -26.06 14.41 -0.45
CA ARG A 187 -25.99 15.61 -1.27
C ARG A 187 -26.22 16.87 -0.44
N TYR A 188 -27.29 16.89 0.38
CA TYR A 188 -27.61 18.01 1.25
C TYR A 188 -26.47 18.32 2.23
N ASP A 189 -25.92 17.29 2.86
CA ASP A 189 -24.83 17.41 3.82
C ASP A 189 -23.52 17.88 3.16
N ARG A 190 -23.15 17.32 2.00
CA ARG A 190 -22.00 17.80 1.21
C ARG A 190 -22.17 19.27 0.81
N GLU A 191 -23.36 19.65 0.32
CA GLU A 191 -23.65 21.04 -0.08
C GLU A 191 -23.63 22.01 1.12
N ALA A 192 -24.01 21.55 2.31
CA ALA A 192 -24.03 22.37 3.52
C ALA A 192 -22.66 22.48 4.21
N ASN A 193 -21.92 21.38 4.32
CA ASN A 193 -20.78 21.23 5.22
C ASN A 193 -19.48 20.77 4.54
N GLY A 194 -19.53 20.27 3.30
CA GLY A 194 -18.38 19.63 2.66
C GLY A 194 -18.02 18.29 3.31
N SER A 195 -16.72 17.95 3.38
CA SER A 195 -16.23 16.77 4.10
C SER A 195 -15.69 17.16 5.48
N TYR A 196 -16.08 16.46 6.53
CA TYR A 196 -15.71 16.79 7.91
C TYR A 196 -15.60 15.55 8.81
N VAL A 197 -14.77 15.67 9.86
CA VAL A 197 -14.66 14.65 10.92
C VAL A 197 -15.71 14.94 11.99
N VAL A 198 -16.46 13.91 12.39
CA VAL A 198 -17.47 13.99 13.45
C VAL A 198 -16.82 13.73 14.81
N ASP A 199 -16.06 12.63 14.90
CA ASP A 199 -15.40 12.17 16.12
C ASP A 199 -14.18 11.30 15.78
N GLY A 200 -13.14 11.33 16.61
CA GLY A 200 -11.93 10.52 16.43
C GLY A 200 -11.14 10.84 15.15
N LEU A 201 -10.67 9.80 14.46
CA LEU A 201 -9.83 9.88 13.25
C LEU A 201 -8.55 10.71 13.43
N GLU A 202 -8.05 10.77 14.66
CA GLU A 202 -6.80 11.46 14.96
C GLU A 202 -5.62 10.74 14.30
N VAL A 203 -4.79 11.52 13.62
CA VAL A 203 -3.60 11.02 12.94
C VAL A 203 -2.42 11.14 13.89
N MET A 204 -1.80 10.01 14.22
CA MET A 204 -0.59 9.95 15.02
C MET A 204 0.58 9.42 14.20
N PHE A 205 1.70 10.13 14.26
CA PHE A 205 2.96 9.61 13.74
C PHE A 205 3.48 8.51 14.67
N LEU A 206 3.72 7.32 14.12
CA LEU A 206 4.22 6.19 14.90
C LEU A 206 5.74 6.13 14.86
N GLN A 207 6.30 5.93 13.66
CA GLN A 207 7.73 5.75 13.45
C GLN A 207 8.11 5.92 11.97
N ARG A 208 9.42 6.01 11.72
CA ARG A 208 10.00 5.76 10.40
C ARG A 208 10.44 4.32 10.33
N GLU A 209 10.06 3.64 9.26
CA GLU A 209 10.44 2.25 9.00
C GLU A 209 11.22 2.16 7.70
N SER A 210 12.28 1.36 7.69
CA SER A 210 13.06 1.07 6.49
C SER A 210 12.80 -0.37 6.07
N GLN A 211 12.01 -0.58 5.03
CA GLN A 211 11.82 -1.90 4.41
C GLN A 211 12.47 -1.91 3.04
N MET A 212 13.30 -2.93 2.76
CA MET A 212 13.90 -3.17 1.43
C MET A 212 14.64 -1.96 0.81
N GLY A 213 15.14 -1.02 1.63
CA GLY A 213 15.88 0.16 1.17
C GLY A 213 15.05 1.42 0.97
N GLU A 214 13.72 1.35 1.10
CA GLU A 214 12.82 2.50 1.05
C GLU A 214 12.46 2.95 2.47
N ARG A 215 12.56 4.26 2.73
CA ARG A 215 12.16 4.86 4.00
C ARG A 215 10.68 5.24 3.91
N LYS A 216 9.87 4.69 4.82
CA LYS A 216 8.45 5.00 4.92
C LYS A 216 8.12 5.65 6.25
N GLN A 217 7.19 6.59 6.22
CA GLN A 217 6.58 7.19 7.39
C GLN A 217 5.29 6.43 7.72
N VAL A 218 5.24 5.91 8.94
CA VAL A 218 4.09 5.12 9.43
C VAL A 218 3.22 6.02 10.29
N PHE A 219 1.96 6.16 9.90
CA PHE A 219 0.95 6.86 10.69
C PHE A 219 -0.14 5.87 11.11
N VAL A 220 -0.75 6.17 12.25
CA VAL A 220 -1.96 5.51 12.73
C VAL A 220 -3.08 6.53 12.65
N ILE A 221 -4.18 6.14 12.02
CA ILE A 221 -5.45 6.85 12.07
C ILE A 221 -6.29 6.11 13.10
N ASN A 222 -6.65 6.76 14.21
CA ASN A 222 -7.47 6.14 15.24
C ASN A 222 -8.89 5.84 14.75
N GLU A 223 -9.61 4.99 15.46
CA GLU A 223 -11.04 4.80 15.25
C GLU A 223 -11.79 6.13 15.30
N GLY A 224 -12.91 6.20 14.59
CA GLY A 224 -13.72 7.41 14.53
C GLY A 224 -14.68 7.43 13.36
N LYS A 225 -15.34 8.58 13.19
CA LYS A 225 -16.40 8.78 12.22
C LYS A 225 -16.18 10.09 11.47
N ALA A 226 -16.32 10.03 10.15
CA ALA A 226 -16.30 11.21 9.28
C ALA A 226 -17.42 11.16 8.26
N HIS A 227 -17.77 12.33 7.78
CA HIS A 227 -18.56 12.50 6.56
C HIS A 227 -17.59 12.87 5.45
N VAL A 228 -17.35 11.95 4.54
CA VAL A 228 -16.53 12.20 3.35
C VAL A 228 -17.49 12.28 2.20
N ASP A 229 -17.53 13.45 1.56
CA ASP A 229 -18.33 13.62 0.36
C ASP A 229 -19.84 13.38 0.63
N GLY A 230 -20.29 13.76 1.84
CA GLY A 230 -21.65 13.57 2.33
C GLY A 230 -22.01 12.15 2.79
N TYR A 231 -21.12 11.17 2.60
CA TYR A 231 -21.32 9.82 3.08
C TYR A 231 -20.62 9.62 4.42
N GLU A 232 -21.34 9.00 5.35
CA GLU A 232 -20.78 8.59 6.64
C GLU A 232 -19.81 7.41 6.43
N ILE A 233 -18.60 7.57 6.94
CA ILE A 233 -17.55 6.56 7.01
C ILE A 233 -17.21 6.37 8.48
N GLU A 234 -17.22 5.12 8.94
CA GLU A 234 -16.87 4.75 10.30
C GLU A 234 -15.68 3.79 10.26
N LEU A 235 -14.58 4.16 10.92
CA LEU A 235 -13.45 3.27 11.17
C LEU A 235 -13.65 2.66 12.57
N PRO A 236 -14.03 1.39 12.70
CA PRO A 236 -14.27 0.76 14.01
C PRO A 236 -12.98 0.50 14.79
N HIS A 237 -11.83 0.48 14.10
CA HIS A 237 -10.52 0.21 14.66
C HIS A 237 -9.46 1.12 14.02
N SER A 238 -8.36 1.34 14.73
CA SER A 238 -7.24 2.11 14.22
C SER A 238 -6.64 1.50 12.94
N LEU A 239 -6.43 2.32 11.92
CA LEU A 239 -5.80 1.95 10.64
C LEU A 239 -4.35 2.41 10.61
N ARG A 240 -3.42 1.53 10.21
CA ARG A 240 -2.03 1.91 9.90
C ARG A 240 -1.88 2.24 8.43
N VAL A 241 -1.32 3.40 8.15
CA VAL A 241 -1.06 3.88 6.78
C VAL A 241 0.43 4.21 6.60
N TYR A 242 0.93 3.93 5.40
CA TYR A 242 2.34 4.04 5.04
C TYR A 242 2.48 5.07 3.93
N PHE A 243 3.36 6.05 4.11
CA PHE A 243 3.69 7.04 3.09
C PHE A 243 5.19 6.98 2.78
N ASP A 244 5.53 7.12 1.50
CA ASP A 244 6.92 7.19 1.08
C ASP A 244 7.55 8.51 1.55
N GLU A 245 8.77 8.44 2.08
CA GLU A 245 9.51 9.63 2.48
C GLU A 245 10.13 10.28 1.23
N ASP A 246 9.52 11.37 0.76
CA ASP A 246 10.03 12.20 -0.35
C ASP A 246 10.42 13.60 0.14
N PRO A 247 11.64 13.77 0.70
CA PRO A 247 12.08 15.07 1.20
C PRO A 247 12.63 15.93 0.07
N ASP A 248 12.26 17.20 0.05
CA ASP A 248 12.92 18.20 -0.79
C ASP A 248 14.39 18.34 -0.38
N ILE A 249 15.29 18.19 -1.35
CA ILE A 249 16.74 18.22 -1.10
C ILE A 249 17.28 19.57 -1.53
N LYS A 250 18.02 20.21 -0.62
CA LYS A 250 18.80 21.41 -0.91
C LYS A 250 20.28 21.05 -1.04
N LEU A 251 20.92 21.52 -2.10
CA LEU A 251 22.38 21.46 -2.22
C LEU A 251 22.99 22.56 -1.36
N VAL A 252 23.89 22.16 -0.46
CA VAL A 252 24.73 23.09 0.30
C VAL A 252 26.13 23.03 -0.30
N GLU A 253 26.59 24.14 -0.90
CA GLU A 253 27.89 24.18 -1.60
C GLU A 253 29.08 24.11 -0.65
N SER A 254 29.03 24.85 0.47
CA SER A 254 30.09 24.84 1.47
C SER A 254 29.57 25.36 2.81
N GLU A 255 30.02 24.72 3.88
CA GLU A 255 29.79 25.18 5.24
C GLU A 255 31.12 25.24 5.99
N PRO A 256 31.73 26.43 6.15
CA PRO A 256 33.05 26.55 6.75
C PRO A 256 32.95 26.44 8.28
N HIS A 257 33.81 25.60 8.85
CA HIS A 257 33.96 25.42 10.30
C HIS A 257 35.40 25.64 10.73
N SER A 258 35.58 26.31 11.88
CA SER A 258 36.89 26.43 12.52
C SER A 258 37.13 25.24 13.43
N PHE A 259 38.27 24.58 13.31
CA PHE A 259 38.59 23.40 14.11
C PHE A 259 38.74 23.76 15.60
N GLN A 260 37.80 23.29 16.41
CA GLN A 260 37.77 23.46 17.86
C GLN A 260 37.61 22.09 18.53
N PRO A 261 38.70 21.33 18.69
CA PRO A 261 38.61 19.97 19.19
C PRO A 261 38.34 19.91 20.70
N ASN A 262 37.77 18.78 21.12
CA ASN A 262 37.75 18.37 22.52
C ASN A 262 39.15 17.93 23.01
N SER A 263 39.24 17.51 24.28
CA SER A 263 40.49 17.04 24.91
C SER A 263 41.19 15.89 24.16
N ASN A 264 40.46 15.14 23.33
CA ASN A 264 40.96 14.02 22.54
C ASN A 264 41.30 14.39 21.09
N ARG A 265 41.35 15.69 20.76
CA ARG A 265 41.59 16.19 19.38
C ARG A 265 40.50 15.82 18.37
N VAL A 266 39.29 15.52 18.84
CA VAL A 266 38.12 15.22 18.00
C VAL A 266 37.15 16.39 18.03
N MET A 267 36.55 16.72 16.90
CA MET A 267 35.51 17.75 16.80
C MET A 267 34.24 17.14 16.22
N GLU A 268 33.14 17.21 16.98
CA GLU A 268 31.81 16.96 16.44
C GLU A 268 31.36 18.19 15.65
N LEU A 269 31.11 18.02 14.35
CA LEU A 269 30.75 19.11 13.48
C LEU A 269 29.23 19.26 13.44
N LYS A 270 28.73 20.34 14.06
CA LYS A 270 27.32 20.71 13.98
C LYS A 270 27.09 21.51 12.70
N VAL A 271 26.46 20.88 11.72
CA VAL A 271 26.05 21.57 10.48
C VAL A 271 24.89 22.53 10.74
N ASN A 272 24.84 23.61 9.99
CA ASN A 272 23.78 24.61 10.01
C ASN A 272 22.51 24.07 9.33
N ASP A 273 22.67 23.36 8.21
CA ASP A 273 21.58 22.76 7.44
C ASP A 273 21.38 21.27 7.81
N PHE A 274 20.93 21.00 9.04
CA PHE A 274 20.51 19.66 9.48
C PHE A 274 19.02 19.42 9.16
N PRO A 275 18.57 18.21 8.74
CA PRO A 275 19.31 16.94 8.63
C PRO A 275 20.09 16.76 7.32
N VAL A 276 21.22 16.06 7.40
CA VAL A 276 22.09 15.75 6.23
C VAL A 276 21.62 14.49 5.53
N LYS A 277 21.34 14.61 4.22
CA LYS A 277 21.06 13.44 3.36
C LYS A 277 22.33 12.67 3.00
N GLU A 278 23.36 13.38 2.57
CA GLU A 278 24.62 12.81 2.08
C GLU A 278 25.75 13.84 2.24
N ILE A 279 26.93 13.39 2.68
CA ILE A 279 28.16 14.20 2.70
C ILE A 279 28.96 13.88 1.44
N LYS A 280 29.02 14.83 0.50
CA LYS A 280 29.75 14.63 -0.76
C LYS A 280 31.27 14.79 -0.60
N LYS A 281 31.70 15.74 0.21
CA LYS A 281 33.11 16.12 0.32
C LYS A 281 33.39 16.84 1.64
N VAL A 282 34.52 16.52 2.26
CA VAL A 282 35.09 17.29 3.38
C VAL A 282 36.50 17.71 3.02
N ASP A 283 36.69 19.02 2.84
CA ASP A 283 37.99 19.65 2.62
C ASP A 283 38.46 20.27 3.93
N ILE A 284 39.67 19.95 4.37
CA ILE A 284 40.29 20.57 5.55
C ILE A 284 41.58 21.27 5.17
N THR A 285 41.88 22.36 5.89
CA THR A 285 43.19 23.02 5.81
C THR A 285 44.01 22.57 7.01
N VAL A 286 45.10 21.86 6.76
CA VAL A 286 45.98 21.32 7.79
C VAL A 286 47.29 22.08 7.81
N GLN A 287 47.78 22.38 9.01
CA GLN A 287 49.13 22.86 9.21
C GLN A 287 50.01 21.67 9.59
N LYS A 288 51.07 21.44 8.83
CA LYS A 288 52.01 20.35 9.05
C LYS A 288 53.42 20.89 9.21
N THR A 289 54.22 20.18 10.00
CA THR A 289 55.67 20.38 10.08
C THR A 289 56.35 19.08 9.68
N ILE A 290 57.23 19.14 8.68
CA ILE A 290 58.01 17.99 8.22
C ILE A 290 59.49 18.37 8.10
N SER A 291 60.35 17.37 8.07
CA SER A 291 61.76 17.52 7.69
C SER A 291 61.90 17.28 6.20
N LEU A 292 62.47 18.24 5.47
CA LEU A 292 62.87 18.10 4.07
C LEU A 292 64.39 18.02 3.96
N THR A 293 64.87 17.39 2.89
CA THR A 293 66.29 17.38 2.54
C THR A 293 66.50 18.31 1.36
N HIS A 294 67.44 19.23 1.51
CA HIS A 294 67.80 20.16 0.46
C HIS A 294 68.55 19.44 -0.67
N GLY A 295 68.20 19.77 -1.92
CA GLY A 295 68.75 19.11 -3.10
C GLY A 295 70.27 19.24 -3.28
N SER A 296 70.79 18.60 -4.33
CA SER A 296 72.24 18.39 -4.50
C SER A 296 73.02 19.63 -4.96
N TYR A 297 72.37 20.75 -5.23
CA TYR A 297 72.99 22.00 -5.69
C TYR A 297 72.18 23.20 -5.22
N SER A 298 72.84 24.36 -5.11
CA SER A 298 72.23 25.62 -4.64
C SER A 298 71.26 26.21 -5.68
N GLY A 299 70.15 26.76 -5.22
CA GLY A 299 69.06 27.32 -6.03
C GLY A 299 68.03 26.28 -6.51
N VAL A 300 68.09 25.05 -5.99
CA VAL A 300 67.20 23.96 -6.40
C VAL A 300 65.80 24.14 -5.80
N ALA A 301 64.77 23.60 -6.47
CA ALA A 301 63.43 23.51 -5.89
C ALA A 301 63.28 22.18 -5.16
N ASP A 302 62.99 22.23 -3.86
CA ASP A 302 62.76 21.04 -3.04
C ASP A 302 61.26 20.69 -3.02
N PRO A 303 60.87 19.48 -3.46
CA PRO A 303 59.47 19.12 -3.54
C PRO A 303 58.85 18.87 -2.17
N ILE A 304 57.68 19.47 -1.92
CA ILE A 304 56.88 19.19 -0.72
C ILE A 304 56.04 17.93 -1.01
N PRO A 305 56.06 16.90 -0.14
CA PRO A 305 55.35 15.64 -0.39
C PRO A 305 53.82 15.75 -0.48
N ASP A 306 53.22 16.81 0.06
CA ASP A 306 51.78 17.05 0.02
C ASP A 306 51.37 17.86 -1.22
N PHE A 307 50.15 17.63 -1.68
CA PHE A 307 49.54 18.39 -2.77
C PHE A 307 48.73 19.58 -2.24
N ALA A 308 48.43 20.55 -3.11
CA ALA A 308 47.62 21.73 -2.79
C ALA A 308 48.15 22.55 -1.59
N ILE A 309 49.45 22.84 -1.62
CA ILE A 309 50.10 23.75 -0.67
C ILE A 309 49.53 25.16 -0.84
N LEU A 310 49.00 25.72 0.24
CA LEU A 310 48.45 27.08 0.27
C LEU A 310 49.55 28.11 0.55
N GLU A 311 50.36 27.85 1.56
CA GLU A 311 51.41 28.74 2.02
C GLU A 311 52.46 28.00 2.84
N ILE A 312 53.68 28.54 2.86
CA ILE A 312 54.74 28.16 3.78
C ILE A 312 54.72 29.15 4.95
N ILE A 313 54.53 28.63 6.17
CA ILE A 313 54.48 29.44 7.39
C ILE A 313 55.89 29.73 7.90
N GLN A 314 56.76 28.73 7.88
CA GLN A 314 58.13 28.85 8.39
C GLN A 314 59.04 27.81 7.77
N ILE A 315 60.28 28.21 7.48
CA ILE A 315 61.39 27.28 7.21
C ILE A 315 62.50 27.60 8.19
N LYS A 316 63.07 26.58 8.83
CA LYS A 316 64.21 26.75 9.74
C LYS A 316 65.18 25.59 9.68
N GLN A 317 66.45 25.88 9.98
CA GLN A 317 67.49 24.89 10.17
C GLN A 317 68.28 25.25 11.45
N GLY A 318 68.07 24.46 12.51
CA GLY A 318 68.55 24.81 13.83
C GLY A 318 67.97 26.17 14.29
N ASN A 319 68.84 27.16 14.52
CA ASN A 319 68.45 28.52 14.92
C ASN A 319 68.27 29.49 13.74
N VAL A 320 68.59 29.07 12.52
CA VAL A 320 68.43 29.91 11.33
C VAL A 320 67.00 29.79 10.84
N ILE A 321 66.29 30.91 10.77
CA ILE A 321 64.98 31.03 10.12
C ILE A 321 65.22 31.66 8.75
N TYR A 322 64.64 31.07 7.72
CA TYR A 322 64.71 31.58 6.36
C TYR A 322 63.49 32.48 6.08
N GLU A 323 63.70 33.55 5.33
CA GLU A 323 62.69 34.56 5.04
C GLU A 323 62.05 34.35 3.66
N ASN A 324 60.72 34.28 3.62
CA ASN A 324 59.97 34.17 2.36
C ASN A 324 60.16 35.43 1.49
N ASN A 325 60.36 35.23 0.18
CA ASN A 325 60.71 36.23 -0.83
C ASN A 325 62.12 36.85 -0.72
N ALA A 326 62.91 36.49 0.29
CA ALA A 326 64.32 36.86 0.39
C ALA A 326 65.23 35.64 0.18
N ASP A 327 64.93 34.54 0.89
CA ASP A 327 65.71 33.31 0.93
C ASP A 327 65.07 32.20 0.08
N TYR A 328 63.73 32.08 0.11
CA TYR A 328 62.98 31.11 -0.69
C TYR A 328 61.63 31.68 -1.14
N LYS A 329 60.97 30.99 -2.07
CA LYS A 329 59.56 31.23 -2.43
C LYS A 329 58.83 29.91 -2.68
N LEU A 330 57.52 29.89 -2.45
CA LEU A 330 56.69 28.77 -2.87
C LEU A 330 56.44 28.86 -4.39
N LYS A 331 56.83 27.84 -5.16
CA LYS A 331 56.59 27.79 -6.61
C LYS A 331 56.11 26.40 -7.01
N SER A 332 54.93 26.33 -7.62
CA SER A 332 54.33 25.07 -8.09
C SER A 332 54.18 23.97 -7.03
N GLY A 333 54.10 24.34 -5.74
CA GLY A 333 54.02 23.39 -4.62
C GLY A 333 55.38 23.06 -3.98
N ASP A 334 56.48 23.56 -4.53
CA ASP A 334 57.84 23.28 -4.07
C ASP A 334 58.46 24.50 -3.39
N VAL A 335 59.46 24.25 -2.54
CA VAL A 335 60.30 25.29 -1.96
C VAL A 335 61.37 25.66 -2.99
N ASP A 336 61.20 26.79 -3.66
CA ASP A 336 62.14 27.29 -4.66
C ASP A 336 63.18 28.20 -3.99
N TRP A 337 64.42 27.72 -3.94
CA TRP A 337 65.57 28.42 -3.36
C TRP A 337 66.35 29.26 -4.38
N SER A 338 65.84 29.50 -5.59
CA SER A 338 66.52 30.29 -6.64
C SER A 338 66.78 31.78 -6.29
N LEU A 339 66.44 32.22 -5.08
CA LEU A 339 66.65 33.58 -4.61
C LEU A 339 68.09 33.75 -4.07
N PRO A 340 68.66 34.95 -4.10
CA PRO A 340 70.05 35.20 -3.69
C PRO A 340 70.27 35.23 -2.16
N GLY A 341 69.27 34.86 -1.37
CA GLY A 341 69.32 34.87 0.08
C GLY A 341 70.07 33.67 0.68
N LYS A 342 69.79 33.39 1.95
CA LYS A 342 70.35 32.23 2.66
C LYS A 342 69.64 30.96 2.18
N GLU A 343 70.40 29.88 2.04
CA GLU A 343 69.89 28.57 1.65
C GLU A 343 70.55 27.49 2.51
N PRO A 344 69.85 26.40 2.85
CA PRO A 344 70.45 25.23 3.48
C PRO A 344 71.62 24.67 2.66
N ALA A 345 72.60 24.05 3.32
CA ALA A 345 73.68 23.40 2.59
C ALA A 345 73.14 22.21 1.74
N PRO A 346 73.64 21.99 0.51
CA PRO A 346 73.23 20.83 -0.32
C PRO A 346 73.34 19.51 0.44
N GLY A 347 72.28 18.70 0.40
CA GLY A 347 72.18 17.42 1.11
C GLY A 347 71.91 17.51 2.61
N SER A 348 71.74 18.71 3.18
CA SER A 348 71.35 18.90 4.58
C SER A 348 69.83 18.91 4.74
N SER A 349 69.34 18.58 5.94
CA SER A 349 67.91 18.62 6.25
C SER A 349 67.50 19.91 6.96
N TYR A 350 66.28 20.36 6.70
CA TYR A 350 65.66 21.53 7.34
C TYR A 350 64.18 21.23 7.66
N GLU A 351 63.61 21.95 8.63
CA GLU A 351 62.21 21.83 8.99
C GLU A 351 61.39 22.88 8.23
N ILE A 352 60.26 22.44 7.66
CA ILE A 352 59.27 23.31 7.05
C ILE A 352 57.93 23.14 7.75
N THR A 353 57.30 24.25 8.08
CA THR A 353 55.90 24.33 8.51
C THR A 353 55.09 25.00 7.41
N TYR A 354 54.04 24.35 6.91
CA TYR A 354 53.20 24.83 5.81
C TYR A 354 51.74 24.50 6.04
N ARG A 355 50.85 25.18 5.30
CA ARG A 355 49.42 24.83 5.22
C ARG A 355 49.10 24.21 3.87
N ALA A 356 48.36 23.11 3.90
CA ALA A 356 47.88 22.42 2.70
C ALA A 356 46.41 22.08 2.83
N ARG A 357 45.71 21.96 1.70
CA ARG A 357 44.36 21.37 1.67
C ARG A 357 44.46 19.86 1.54
N THR A 358 43.68 19.14 2.34
CA THR A 358 43.56 17.70 2.23
C THR A 358 42.10 17.26 2.35
N HIS A 359 41.78 16.11 1.78
CA HIS A 359 40.47 15.49 1.85
C HIS A 359 40.42 14.56 3.06
N THR A 360 39.28 14.55 3.74
CA THR A 360 39.01 13.58 4.79
C THR A 360 37.62 13.00 4.62
N THR A 361 37.41 11.84 5.20
CA THR A 361 36.08 11.23 5.35
C THR A 361 35.71 11.33 6.82
N PRO A 362 34.54 11.86 7.17
CA PRO A 362 34.06 11.80 8.54
C PRO A 362 33.93 10.34 8.97
N GLU A 363 34.37 10.03 10.18
CA GLU A 363 34.27 8.69 10.79
C GLU A 363 32.84 8.34 11.22
#